data_AF-A0A484KZD4-F1
#
_entry.id   AF-A0A484KZD4-F1
#
_cell.length_a   1.000
_cell.length_b   1.000
_cell.length_c   1.000
_cell.angle_alpha   90.00
_cell.angle_beta   90.00
_cell.angle_gamma   90.00
#
_symmetry.space_group_name_H-M   'P 1'
#
loop_
_entity.id
_entity.type
_entity.pdbx_description
1 polymer ?
#
loop_
_entity_poly.entity_id
_entity_poly.type
_entity_poly.pdbx_seq_one_letter_code
_entity_poly.pdbx_strand_id
1 'polypeptide(L)'
;MRFLVTDTVDGPDNSSKCIRVRLNVGGNSGRGKNSRKRKDRGEKPYDSRGSDHWPQDLGKFLRFHLYKENKDTQDALGLIAKMLGIQPRSFGFAGTKDKRSVSTQRVTVFKQRANKLAALNEKLIGIKVGDFCYANEGLLLGQLYGNRFTITLRGVIAESDDIIKASAAALGKNGFVNYFGLQRFGSGLVPTHLVGATLLRGEWKAAVNMILDPREGDIL
;
A
#
# COMPACT_ATOMS: atom_id res chain seq x y z
N MET A 1 22.49 1.93 17.24
CA MET A 1 21.07 2.28 17.43
C MET A 1 20.36 1.07 18.01
N ARG A 2 19.56 1.23 19.07
CA ARG A 2 18.69 0.19 19.61
C ARG A 2 17.34 0.31 18.89
N PHE A 3 16.88 -0.74 18.24
CA PHE A 3 15.54 -0.77 17.65
C PHE A 3 14.76 -1.96 18.19
N LEU A 4 13.45 -1.78 18.32
CA LEU A 4 12.54 -2.82 18.74
C LEU A 4 12.30 -3.77 17.56
N VAL A 5 12.36 -5.07 17.83
CA VAL A 5 12.01 -6.13 16.88
C VAL A 5 10.79 -6.84 17.43
N THR A 6 9.77 -6.99 16.57
CA THR A 6 8.51 -7.63 16.93
C THR A 6 8.30 -8.89 16.13
N ASP A 7 7.85 -9.97 16.78
CA ASP A 7 7.44 -11.20 16.13
C ASP A 7 6.19 -11.80 16.79
N THR A 8 5.34 -12.47 16.00
CA THR A 8 4.16 -13.17 16.51
C THR A 8 4.57 -14.54 17.04
N VAL A 9 4.24 -14.83 18.29
CA VAL A 9 4.49 -16.11 18.96
C VAL A 9 3.19 -16.72 19.46
N ASP A 10 3.20 -18.01 19.74
CA ASP A 10 2.12 -18.65 20.49
C ASP A 10 2.10 -18.08 21.91
N GLY A 11 0.90 -17.79 22.41
CA GLY A 11 0.70 -17.34 23.77
C GLY A 11 0.67 -18.51 24.77
N PRO A 12 0.28 -18.24 26.02
CA PRO A 12 0.25 -19.25 27.09
C PRO A 12 -0.69 -20.43 26.82
N ASP A 13 -1.69 -20.21 25.99
CA ASP A 13 -2.69 -21.17 25.55
C ASP A 13 -2.59 -21.40 24.02
N ASN A 14 -2.89 -22.62 23.58
CA ASN A 14 -2.80 -23.02 22.16
C ASN A 14 -3.74 -22.23 21.22
N SER A 15 -4.64 -21.42 21.77
CA SER A 15 -5.58 -20.56 21.04
C SER A 15 -5.13 -19.11 20.91
N SER A 16 -4.13 -18.64 21.68
CA SER A 16 -3.72 -17.24 21.64
C SER A 16 -2.44 -17.02 20.85
N LYS A 17 -2.38 -15.90 20.14
CA LYS A 17 -1.17 -15.39 19.51
C LYS A 17 -0.76 -14.12 20.24
N CYS A 18 0.49 -14.03 20.67
CA CYS A 18 1.04 -12.85 21.31
C CYS A 18 2.06 -12.16 20.40
N ILE A 19 2.16 -10.83 20.49
CA ILE A 19 3.25 -10.09 19.85
C ILE A 19 4.38 -9.97 20.86
N ARG A 20 5.49 -10.65 20.58
CA ARG A 20 6.71 -10.55 21.37
C ARG A 20 7.52 -9.37 20.87
N VAL A 21 7.80 -8.42 21.76
CA VAL A 21 8.66 -7.26 21.50
C VAL A 21 10.00 -7.49 22.16
N ARG A 22 11.09 -7.44 21.39
CA ARG A 22 12.47 -7.61 21.88
C ARG A 22 13.31 -6.39 21.52
N LEU A 23 14.23 -6.04 22.42
CA LEU A 23 15.26 -5.06 22.13
C LEU A 23 16.38 -5.75 21.34
N ASN A 24 16.62 -5.34 20.10
CA ASN A 24 17.76 -5.86 19.35
C ASN A 24 19.03 -5.15 19.82
N VAL A 25 19.78 -5.82 20.69
CA VAL A 25 21.15 -5.45 21.05
C VAL A 25 22.03 -6.21 20.08
N GLY A 26 22.65 -5.51 19.12
CA GLY A 26 23.48 -6.13 18.08
C GLY A 26 24.58 -7.01 18.69
N GLY A 27 24.31 -8.31 18.80
CA GLY A 27 25.19 -9.32 19.36
C GLY A 27 25.13 -10.55 18.47
N ASN A 28 26.13 -10.69 17.61
CA ASN A 28 26.32 -11.82 16.73
C ASN A 28 26.74 -13.04 17.56
N SER A 29 25.86 -14.02 17.75
CA SER A 29 26.21 -15.34 18.28
C SER A 29 25.58 -16.43 17.41
N GLY A 30 26.43 -17.02 16.56
CA GLY A 30 26.06 -18.11 15.68
C GLY A 30 25.89 -19.44 16.42
N ARG A 31 24.95 -20.26 15.96
CA ARG A 31 25.01 -21.73 16.02
C ARG A 31 24.16 -22.30 14.88
N GLY A 32 24.79 -23.16 14.09
CA GLY A 32 24.31 -23.56 12.77
C GLY A 32 23.17 -24.58 12.77
N LYS A 33 22.40 -24.55 11.68
CA LYS A 33 21.78 -25.72 11.07
C LYS A 33 21.89 -25.58 9.55
N ASN A 34 22.37 -26.64 8.91
CA ASN A 34 22.47 -26.79 7.46
C ASN A 34 21.11 -26.53 6.80
N SER A 35 20.94 -25.32 6.27
CA SER A 35 19.97 -25.03 5.21
C SER A 35 20.78 -24.57 4.02
N ARG A 36 20.56 -25.21 2.86
CA ARG A 36 21.15 -24.81 1.58
C ARG A 36 21.14 -23.28 1.50
N LYS A 37 22.34 -22.69 1.45
CA LYS A 37 22.62 -21.24 1.41
C LYS A 37 21.42 -20.49 0.86
N ARG A 38 20.63 -19.86 1.74
CA ARG A 38 19.85 -18.65 1.42
C ARG A 38 20.90 -17.62 1.01
N LYS A 39 21.32 -17.72 -0.25
CA LYS A 39 22.35 -16.92 -0.87
C LYS A 39 21.91 -15.48 -0.72
N ASP A 40 22.61 -14.75 0.14
CA ASP A 40 22.80 -13.32 0.08
C ASP A 40 21.59 -12.55 -0.47
N ARG A 41 20.49 -12.55 0.28
CA ARG A 41 19.42 -11.56 0.12
C ARG A 41 19.85 -10.23 0.76
N GLY A 42 21.13 -9.87 0.63
CA GLY A 42 21.61 -8.54 0.96
C GLY A 42 20.83 -7.52 0.15
N GLU A 43 20.26 -6.54 0.85
CA GLU A 43 20.04 -5.11 0.53
C GLU A 43 19.77 -4.65 -0.91
N LYS A 44 19.47 -5.53 -1.87
CA LYS A 44 19.18 -5.13 -3.24
C LYS A 44 17.78 -4.51 -3.26
N PRO A 45 17.62 -3.29 -3.80
CA PRO A 45 16.34 -2.57 -3.76
C PRO A 45 15.24 -3.28 -4.54
N TYR A 46 15.61 -4.08 -5.55
CA TYR A 46 14.67 -4.77 -6.44
C TYR A 46 14.96 -6.27 -6.56
N ASP A 47 13.94 -7.04 -6.91
CA ASP A 47 14.05 -8.46 -7.20
C ASP A 47 14.67 -8.70 -8.58
N SER A 48 15.71 -9.53 -8.66
CA SER A 48 16.38 -9.87 -9.91
C SER A 48 15.77 -11.09 -10.61
N ARG A 49 14.70 -11.69 -10.09
CA ARG A 49 14.06 -12.83 -10.75
C ARG A 49 13.44 -12.42 -12.09
N GLY A 50 13.78 -13.19 -13.13
CA GLY A 50 13.34 -12.90 -14.50
C GLY A 50 14.10 -11.75 -15.18
N SER A 51 15.20 -11.28 -14.58
CA SER A 51 16.06 -10.23 -15.15
C SER A 51 17.24 -10.75 -15.97
N ASP A 52 17.31 -12.06 -16.18
CA ASP A 52 18.36 -12.72 -16.94
C ASP A 52 18.38 -12.19 -18.39
N HIS A 53 19.57 -11.85 -18.89
CA HIS A 53 19.77 -11.30 -20.24
C HIS A 53 18.92 -10.04 -20.54
N TRP A 54 18.76 -9.15 -19.54
CA TRP A 54 18.12 -7.85 -19.79
C TRP A 54 18.97 -6.98 -20.73
N PRO A 55 18.43 -6.49 -21.87
CA PRO A 55 19.18 -5.66 -22.82
C PRO A 55 19.66 -4.36 -22.17
N GLN A 56 20.88 -3.93 -22.49
CA GLN A 56 21.47 -2.72 -21.88
C GLN A 56 20.87 -1.42 -22.41
N ASP A 57 20.38 -1.46 -23.66
CA ASP A 57 19.68 -0.38 -24.35
C ASP A 57 18.23 -0.20 -23.88
N LEU A 58 17.68 -1.20 -23.17
CA LEU A 58 16.32 -1.16 -22.67
C LEU A 58 16.27 -0.60 -21.25
N GLY A 59 15.39 0.38 -21.04
CA GLY A 59 15.13 0.95 -19.71
C GLY A 59 14.90 -0.12 -18.65
N LYS A 60 15.50 0.08 -17.46
CA LYS A 60 15.49 -0.91 -16.36
C LYS A 60 14.10 -1.17 -15.80
N PHE A 61 13.13 -0.29 -16.05
CA PHE A 61 11.78 -0.38 -15.55
C PHE A 61 10.78 -0.45 -16.70
N LEU A 62 9.77 -1.29 -16.53
CA LEU A 62 8.57 -1.24 -17.34
C LEU A 62 7.54 -0.38 -16.62
N ARG A 63 7.22 0.77 -17.19
CA ARG A 63 6.11 1.62 -16.77
C ARG A 63 4.83 1.15 -17.45
N PHE A 64 3.72 1.16 -16.72
CA PHE A 64 2.40 0.80 -17.21
C PHE A 64 1.31 1.50 -16.41
N HIS A 65 0.10 1.53 -16.94
CA HIS A 65 -1.09 1.92 -16.21
C HIS A 65 -1.73 0.68 -15.57
N LEU A 66 -1.94 0.76 -14.26
CA LEU A 66 -2.73 -0.18 -13.47
C LEU A 66 -4.14 0.38 -13.35
N TYR A 67 -5.11 -0.35 -13.87
CA TYR A 67 -6.53 -0.18 -13.61
C TYR A 67 -6.96 -1.18 -12.53
N LYS A 68 -7.75 -0.73 -11.55
CA LYS A 68 -8.32 -1.58 -10.51
C LYS A 68 -9.74 -1.16 -10.13
N GLU A 69 -10.57 -2.16 -9.85
CA GLU A 69 -11.94 -2.00 -9.35
C GLU A 69 -12.06 -2.67 -7.99
N ASN A 70 -12.55 -1.93 -7.00
CA ASN A 70 -12.81 -2.41 -5.64
C ASN A 70 -11.63 -3.15 -4.98
N LYS A 71 -10.40 -2.67 -5.22
CA LYS A 71 -9.16 -3.31 -4.72
C LYS A 71 -8.19 -2.31 -4.15
N ASP A 72 -7.45 -2.74 -3.13
CA ASP A 72 -6.30 -2.01 -2.65
C ASP A 72 -5.15 -2.07 -3.67
N THR A 73 -4.29 -1.04 -3.66
CA THR A 73 -3.14 -0.96 -4.57
C THR A 73 -2.11 -2.06 -4.26
N GLN A 74 -1.82 -2.30 -2.98
CA GLN A 74 -0.88 -3.33 -2.54
C GLN A 74 -1.41 -4.73 -2.86
N ASP A 75 -2.71 -4.97 -2.65
CA ASP A 75 -3.33 -6.27 -2.98
C ASP A 75 -3.23 -6.57 -4.48
N ALA A 76 -3.54 -5.58 -5.33
CA ALA A 76 -3.45 -5.71 -6.77
C ALA A 76 -2.00 -6.01 -7.23
N LEU A 77 -1.03 -5.24 -6.73
CA LEU A 77 0.38 -5.45 -7.06
C LEU A 77 0.93 -6.76 -6.47
N GLY A 78 0.47 -7.18 -5.30
CA GLY A 78 0.82 -8.45 -4.68
C GLY A 78 0.36 -9.65 -5.51
N LEU A 79 -0.86 -9.59 -6.05
CA LEU A 79 -1.39 -10.61 -6.96
C LEU A 79 -0.56 -10.67 -8.25
N ILE A 80 -0.30 -9.52 -8.88
CA ILE A 80 0.54 -9.45 -10.09
C ILE A 80 1.95 -9.97 -9.79
N ALA A 81 2.55 -9.60 -8.67
CA ALA A 81 3.87 -10.07 -8.23
C ALA A 81 3.91 -11.61 -8.12
N LYS A 82 2.88 -12.20 -7.49
CA LYS A 82 2.74 -13.65 -7.36
C LYS A 82 2.67 -14.34 -8.72
N MET A 83 1.88 -13.81 -9.65
CA MET A 83 1.73 -14.37 -11.00
C MET A 83 3.01 -14.24 -11.84
N LEU A 84 3.80 -13.19 -11.62
CA LEU A 84 5.10 -12.99 -12.27
C LEU A 84 6.26 -13.72 -11.57
N GLY A 85 6.03 -14.29 -10.38
CA GLY A 85 7.07 -14.94 -9.59
C GLY A 85 8.12 -13.97 -9.01
N ILE A 86 7.75 -12.71 -8.77
CA ILE A 86 8.62 -11.65 -8.21
C ILE A 86 8.11 -11.15 -6.86
N GLN A 87 8.92 -10.35 -6.15
CA GLN A 87 8.50 -9.71 -4.90
C GLN A 87 7.78 -8.39 -5.15
N PRO A 88 6.77 -8.03 -4.34
CA PRO A 88 6.04 -6.75 -4.46
C PRO A 88 6.93 -5.50 -4.42
N ARG A 89 8.07 -5.54 -3.70
CA ARG A 89 9.05 -4.43 -3.68
C ARG A 89 9.65 -4.07 -5.05
N SER A 90 9.46 -4.92 -6.06
CA SER A 90 9.90 -4.65 -7.43
C SER A 90 9.02 -3.63 -8.13
N PHE A 91 7.86 -3.32 -7.56
CA PHE A 91 6.93 -2.30 -8.05
C PHE A 91 7.20 -0.95 -7.39
N GLY A 92 7.10 0.11 -8.18
CA GLY A 92 7.10 1.50 -7.75
C GLY A 92 5.81 2.19 -8.19
N PHE A 93 5.26 3.05 -7.34
CA PHE A 93 4.07 3.84 -7.64
C PHE A 93 4.10 5.16 -6.84
N ALA A 94 3.40 6.19 -7.33
CA ALA A 94 3.49 7.52 -6.74
C ALA A 94 2.58 7.74 -5.52
N GLY A 95 1.54 6.95 -5.36
CA GLY A 95 0.66 6.97 -4.20
C GLY A 95 -0.44 5.93 -4.32
N THR A 96 -1.04 5.55 -3.19
CA THR A 96 -2.19 4.64 -3.17
C THR A 96 -3.44 5.33 -3.72
N LYS A 97 -4.41 4.53 -4.18
CA LYS A 97 -5.74 4.97 -4.62
C LYS A 97 -6.81 4.21 -3.86
N ASP A 98 -7.96 4.84 -3.65
CA ASP A 98 -9.05 4.31 -2.83
C ASP A 98 -9.45 2.89 -3.25
N LYS A 99 -9.65 2.02 -2.27
CA LYS A 99 -10.09 0.64 -2.50
C LYS A 99 -11.46 0.63 -3.18
N ARG A 100 -12.44 1.34 -2.58
CA ARG A 100 -13.84 1.41 -3.05
C ARG A 100 -13.98 2.42 -4.19
N SER A 101 -13.30 2.15 -5.31
CA SER A 101 -13.34 2.99 -6.50
C SER A 101 -13.05 2.17 -7.76
N VAL A 102 -13.28 2.80 -8.92
CA VAL A 102 -12.57 2.48 -10.16
C VAL A 102 -11.43 3.47 -10.26
N SER A 103 -10.20 2.98 -10.32
CA SER A 103 -9.01 3.83 -10.30
C SER A 103 -7.95 3.37 -11.28
N THR A 104 -7.27 4.35 -11.87
CA THR A 104 -6.12 4.13 -12.74
C THR A 104 -4.92 4.90 -12.21
N GLN A 105 -3.75 4.27 -12.20
CA GLN A 105 -2.51 4.90 -11.78
C GLN A 105 -1.32 4.37 -12.58
N ARG A 106 -0.26 5.17 -12.67
CA ARG A 106 1.02 4.70 -13.20
C ARG A 106 1.74 3.85 -12.17
N VAL A 107 2.38 2.79 -12.66
CA VAL A 107 3.20 1.86 -11.91
C VAL A 107 4.45 1.56 -12.73
N THR A 108 5.58 1.36 -12.06
CA THR A 108 6.80 0.82 -12.67
C THR A 108 7.12 -0.54 -12.06
N VAL A 109 7.65 -1.46 -12.85
CA VAL A 109 8.18 -2.74 -12.36
C VAL A 109 9.59 -2.97 -12.89
N PHE A 110 10.50 -3.41 -12.03
CA PHE A 110 11.89 -3.64 -12.40
C PHE A 110 12.04 -4.85 -13.33
N LYS A 111 12.65 -4.62 -14.50
CA LYS A 111 13.07 -5.62 -15.49
C LYS A 111 12.02 -6.69 -15.82
N GLN A 112 10.79 -6.28 -16.10
CA GLN A 112 9.75 -7.17 -16.64
C GLN A 112 9.35 -6.79 -18.07
N ARG A 113 8.96 -7.78 -18.86
CA ARG A 113 8.56 -7.58 -20.26
C ARG A 113 7.06 -7.27 -20.36
N ALA A 114 6.71 -6.34 -21.24
CA ALA A 114 5.33 -5.91 -21.47
C ALA A 114 4.38 -7.07 -21.80
N ASN A 115 4.81 -8.00 -22.66
CA ASN A 115 4.02 -9.17 -23.06
C ASN A 115 3.65 -10.08 -21.86
N LYS A 116 4.57 -10.27 -20.90
CA LYS A 116 4.30 -11.05 -19.69
C LYS A 116 3.19 -10.43 -18.84
N LEU A 117 3.21 -9.09 -18.68
CA LEU A 117 2.17 -8.38 -17.94
C LEU A 117 0.84 -8.36 -18.72
N ALA A 118 0.88 -8.10 -20.02
CA ALA A 118 -0.30 -8.07 -20.88
C ALA A 118 -1.07 -9.40 -20.85
N ALA A 119 -0.35 -10.54 -20.89
CA ALA A 119 -0.94 -11.87 -20.81
C ALA A 119 -1.66 -12.15 -19.47
N LEU A 120 -1.39 -11.39 -18.40
CA LEU A 120 -2.10 -11.55 -17.13
C LEU A 120 -3.53 -11.00 -17.20
N ASN A 121 -3.85 -10.09 -18.13
CA ASN A 121 -5.17 -9.45 -18.22
C ASN A 121 -6.31 -10.46 -18.40
N GLU A 122 -6.06 -11.62 -19.00
CA GLU A 122 -7.04 -12.69 -19.19
C GLU A 122 -7.43 -13.38 -17.87
N LYS A 123 -6.51 -13.38 -16.89
CA LYS A 123 -6.67 -14.07 -15.60
C LYS A 123 -7.01 -13.11 -14.45
N LEU A 124 -6.78 -11.82 -14.66
CA LEU A 124 -7.01 -10.77 -13.67
C LEU A 124 -8.47 -10.30 -13.69
N ILE A 125 -9.18 -10.48 -12.58
CA ILE A 125 -10.56 -10.03 -12.39
C ILE A 125 -10.54 -8.66 -11.70
N GLY A 126 -11.19 -7.65 -12.29
CA GLY A 126 -11.25 -6.28 -11.78
C GLY A 126 -9.86 -5.63 -11.61
N ILE A 127 -8.87 -6.08 -12.37
CA ILE A 127 -7.55 -5.47 -12.54
C ILE A 127 -7.23 -5.56 -14.04
N LYS A 128 -6.71 -4.48 -14.62
CA LYS A 128 -6.13 -4.48 -15.96
C LYS A 128 -4.81 -3.73 -15.96
N VAL A 129 -3.89 -4.15 -16.81
CA VAL A 129 -2.59 -3.51 -17.03
C VAL A 129 -2.41 -3.19 -18.51
N GLY A 130 -1.87 -2.02 -18.83
CA GLY A 130 -1.71 -1.57 -20.22
C GLY A 130 -0.85 -0.32 -20.34
N ASP A 131 -0.80 0.23 -21.55
CA ASP A 131 0.00 1.43 -21.88
C ASP A 131 1.45 1.32 -21.40
N PHE A 132 2.13 0.32 -21.97
CA PHE A 132 3.46 -0.11 -21.57
C PHE A 132 4.54 0.78 -22.18
N CYS A 133 5.51 1.20 -21.38
CA CYS A 133 6.65 2.00 -21.81
C CYS A 133 7.88 1.65 -20.97
N TYR A 134 9.04 1.43 -21.61
CA TYR A 134 10.29 1.22 -20.86
C TYR A 134 10.86 2.56 -20.40
N ALA A 135 11.35 2.60 -19.17
CA ALA A 135 11.88 3.77 -18.50
C ALA A 135 13.17 3.44 -17.75
N ASN A 136 14.05 4.44 -17.62
CA ASN A 136 15.33 4.30 -16.93
C ASN A 136 15.16 4.34 -15.40
N GLU A 137 14.12 5.00 -14.92
CA GLU A 137 13.85 5.23 -13.51
C GLU A 137 12.51 4.62 -13.08
N GLY A 138 12.48 4.16 -11.83
CA GLY A 138 11.26 3.69 -11.17
C GLY A 138 10.47 4.85 -10.58
N LEU A 139 9.16 4.66 -10.44
CA LEU A 139 8.26 5.63 -9.83
C LEU A 139 8.34 5.56 -8.31
N LEU A 140 8.51 6.71 -7.66
CA LEU A 140 8.63 6.86 -6.20
C LEU A 140 7.38 7.52 -5.60
N LEU A 141 7.13 7.27 -4.32
CA LEU A 141 6.05 7.91 -3.57
C LEU A 141 6.18 9.44 -3.63
N GLY A 142 5.07 10.13 -3.86
CA GLY A 142 5.02 11.58 -4.01
C GLY A 142 5.25 12.10 -5.43
N GLN A 143 5.67 11.26 -6.39
CA GLN A 143 5.87 11.67 -7.79
C GLN A 143 4.56 11.75 -8.60
N LEU A 144 3.54 12.41 -8.05
CA LEU A 144 2.31 12.78 -8.74
C LEU A 144 1.93 14.21 -8.37
N TYR A 145 1.33 14.93 -9.32
CA TYR A 145 0.78 16.26 -9.04
C TYR A 145 -0.55 16.18 -8.27
N GLY A 146 -1.37 15.18 -8.59
CA GLY A 146 -2.69 15.03 -7.98
C GLY A 146 -3.49 13.91 -8.64
N ASN A 147 -4.78 13.85 -8.33
CA ASN A 147 -5.72 12.89 -8.90
C ASN A 147 -6.87 13.63 -9.57
N ARG A 148 -7.32 13.13 -10.72
CA ARG A 148 -8.56 13.58 -11.35
C ARG A 148 -9.70 12.69 -10.87
N PHE A 149 -10.73 13.28 -10.30
CA PHE A 149 -11.90 12.56 -9.81
C PHE A 149 -13.07 12.71 -10.77
N THR A 150 -13.90 11.68 -10.86
CA THR A 150 -15.24 11.73 -11.43
C THR A 150 -16.14 11.07 -10.41
N ILE A 151 -17.04 11.87 -9.81
CA ILE A 151 -17.84 11.48 -8.65
C ILE A 151 -19.30 11.56 -9.07
N THR A 152 -20.06 10.51 -8.76
CA THR A 152 -21.51 10.48 -8.94
C THR A 152 -22.17 10.50 -7.58
N LEU A 153 -22.84 11.61 -7.25
CA LEU A 153 -23.67 11.70 -6.06
C LEU A 153 -25.03 11.08 -6.37
N ARG A 154 -25.53 10.21 -5.48
CA ARG A 154 -26.84 9.54 -5.60
C ARG A 154 -27.72 9.92 -4.41
N GLY A 155 -29.03 10.02 -4.64
CA GLY A 155 -29.97 10.39 -3.58
C GLY A 155 -29.81 11.85 -3.11
N VAL A 156 -29.48 12.76 -4.04
CA VAL A 156 -29.35 14.19 -3.72
C VAL A 156 -30.74 14.76 -3.48
N ILE A 157 -30.94 15.38 -2.31
CA ILE A 157 -32.15 16.11 -1.95
C ILE A 157 -31.81 17.59 -2.01
N ALA A 158 -32.50 18.35 -2.85
CA ALA A 158 -32.37 19.79 -2.98
C ALA A 158 -33.73 20.40 -3.34
N GLU A 159 -33.93 21.67 -3.00
CA GLU A 159 -35.18 22.38 -3.35
C GLU A 159 -35.30 22.62 -4.86
N SER A 160 -34.17 22.74 -5.57
CA SER A 160 -34.12 22.86 -7.03
C SER A 160 -32.75 22.48 -7.61
N ASP A 161 -32.74 22.17 -8.91
CA ASP A 161 -31.50 21.90 -9.67
C ASP A 161 -30.55 23.10 -9.72
N ASP A 162 -31.08 24.32 -9.62
CA ASP A 162 -30.26 25.54 -9.70
C ASP A 162 -29.39 25.72 -8.45
N ILE A 163 -29.84 25.26 -7.28
CA ILE A 163 -29.02 25.21 -6.06
C ILE A 163 -27.83 24.27 -6.26
N ILE A 164 -28.04 23.12 -6.91
CA ILE A 164 -26.97 22.15 -7.18
C ILE A 164 -25.94 22.76 -8.14
N LYS A 165 -26.40 23.38 -9.23
CA LYS A 165 -25.53 24.06 -10.21
C LYS A 165 -24.74 25.19 -9.55
N ALA A 166 -25.39 26.04 -8.78
CA ALA A 166 -24.76 27.15 -8.07
C ALA A 166 -23.71 26.64 -7.07
N SER A 167 -24.01 25.56 -6.33
CA SER A 167 -23.07 24.94 -5.39
C SER A 167 -21.84 24.36 -6.09
N ALA A 168 -22.04 23.65 -7.20
CA ALA A 168 -20.94 23.11 -8.00
C ALA A 168 -20.07 24.21 -8.62
N ALA A 169 -20.69 25.28 -9.11
CA ALA A 169 -19.97 26.45 -9.64
C ALA A 169 -19.17 27.17 -8.55
N ALA A 170 -19.75 27.34 -7.36
CA ALA A 170 -19.07 27.92 -6.20
C ALA A 170 -17.86 27.08 -5.76
N LEU A 171 -18.02 25.75 -5.71
CA LEU A 171 -16.91 24.82 -5.40
C LEU A 171 -15.78 24.93 -6.44
N GLY A 172 -16.11 25.05 -7.73
CA GLY A 172 -15.12 25.22 -8.79
C GLY A 172 -14.39 26.56 -8.74
N LYS A 173 -15.11 27.64 -8.40
CA LYS A 173 -14.55 29.01 -8.32
C LYS A 173 -13.72 29.23 -7.06
N ASN A 174 -14.24 28.80 -5.92
CA ASN A 174 -13.68 29.13 -4.60
C ASN A 174 -12.85 28.00 -4.01
N GLY A 175 -12.97 26.78 -4.54
CA GLY A 175 -12.39 25.58 -3.93
C GLY A 175 -13.14 25.15 -2.67
N PHE A 176 -12.42 24.47 -1.78
CA PHE A 176 -12.94 23.95 -0.52
C PHE A 176 -11.86 24.02 0.57
N VAL A 177 -12.26 23.89 1.83
CA VAL A 177 -11.32 23.88 2.96
C VAL A 177 -10.55 22.56 2.97
N ASN A 178 -9.23 22.63 2.93
CA ASN A 178 -8.34 21.47 2.81
C ASN A 178 -8.15 20.72 4.14
N TYR A 179 -9.23 20.08 4.61
CA TYR A 179 -9.21 19.28 5.83
C TYR A 179 -8.60 17.88 5.62
N PHE A 180 -8.06 17.31 6.70
CA PHE A 180 -7.87 15.86 6.77
C PHE A 180 -9.24 15.17 6.91
N GLY A 181 -9.60 14.34 5.93
CA GLY A 181 -10.83 13.56 5.97
C GLY A 181 -10.82 12.45 7.03
N LEU A 182 -12.00 11.93 7.38
CA LEU A 182 -12.18 10.93 8.44
C LEU A 182 -11.33 9.66 8.26
N GLN A 183 -11.06 9.25 7.02
CA GLN A 183 -10.18 8.12 6.71
C GLN A 183 -8.78 8.28 7.34
N ARG A 184 -8.31 9.51 7.58
CA ARG A 184 -7.02 9.79 8.22
C ARG A 184 -7.00 9.44 9.71
N PHE A 185 -8.18 9.44 10.33
CA PHE A 185 -8.37 9.15 11.75
C PHE A 185 -8.74 7.69 12.03
N GLY A 186 -8.79 6.86 10.98
CA GLY A 186 -9.25 5.48 11.04
C GLY A 186 -10.78 5.39 11.06
N SER A 187 -11.30 4.21 10.73
CA SER A 187 -12.73 3.88 10.85
C SER A 187 -13.05 3.08 12.12
N GLY A 188 -12.05 2.85 12.98
CA GLY A 188 -12.23 2.12 14.23
C GLY A 188 -12.72 3.02 15.36
N LEU A 189 -13.10 2.39 16.46
CA LEU A 189 -13.65 3.05 17.65
C LEU A 189 -12.66 3.99 18.35
N VAL A 190 -11.35 3.71 18.24
CA VAL A 190 -10.31 4.57 18.78
C VAL A 190 -9.72 5.41 17.65
N PRO A 191 -9.96 6.73 17.64
CA PRO A 191 -9.38 7.61 16.65
C PRO A 191 -7.85 7.64 16.75
N THR A 192 -7.17 7.52 15.60
CA THR A 192 -5.70 7.42 15.56
C THR A 192 -4.99 8.65 16.16
N HIS A 193 -5.62 9.83 16.10
CA HIS A 193 -5.05 11.06 16.65
C HIS A 193 -4.95 11.03 18.19
N LEU A 194 -5.89 10.36 18.87
CA LEU A 194 -5.84 10.22 20.33
C LEU A 194 -4.69 9.29 20.74
N VAL A 195 -4.49 8.18 20.01
CA VAL A 195 -3.33 7.31 20.20
C VAL A 195 -2.04 8.09 20.01
N GLY A 196 -1.96 8.90 18.94
CA GLY A 196 -0.82 9.78 18.67
C GLY A 196 -0.55 10.77 19.81
N ALA A 197 -1.59 11.42 20.34
CA ALA A 197 -1.45 12.35 21.46
C ALA A 197 -0.94 11.67 22.74
N THR A 198 -1.41 10.46 23.04
CA THR A 198 -0.96 9.65 24.18
C THR A 198 0.51 9.24 24.03
N LEU A 199 0.94 8.85 22.82
CA LEU A 199 2.35 8.57 22.52
C LEU A 199 3.24 9.80 22.72
N LEU A 200 2.82 10.98 22.24
CA LEU A 200 3.58 12.22 22.38
C LEU A 200 3.71 12.68 23.84
N ARG A 201 2.75 12.33 24.70
CA ARG A 201 2.80 12.59 26.16
C ARG A 201 3.65 11.57 26.92
N GLY A 202 4.18 10.54 26.26
CA GLY A 202 4.93 9.47 26.92
C GLY A 202 4.06 8.51 27.75
N GLU A 203 2.75 8.52 27.54
CA GLU A 203 1.78 7.68 28.25
C GLU A 203 1.72 6.27 27.62
N TRP A 204 2.85 5.56 27.58
CA TRP A 204 3.02 4.32 26.81
C TRP A 204 2.00 3.24 27.13
N LYS A 205 1.69 3.02 28.41
CA LYS A 205 0.69 2.03 28.85
C LYS A 205 -0.69 2.35 28.28
N ALA A 206 -1.11 3.61 28.37
CA ALA A 206 -2.38 4.04 27.83
C ALA A 206 -2.42 3.89 26.31
N ALA A 207 -1.33 4.22 25.60
CA ALA A 207 -1.26 4.04 24.14
C ALA A 207 -1.39 2.56 23.73
N VAL A 208 -0.75 1.66 24.47
CA VAL A 208 -0.86 0.20 24.23
C VAL A 208 -2.28 -0.28 24.46
N ASN A 209 -2.90 0.08 25.58
CA ASN A 209 -4.29 -0.25 25.88
C ASN A 209 -5.24 0.29 24.79
N MET A 210 -5.05 1.53 24.35
CA MET A 210 -5.79 2.13 23.24
C MET A 210 -5.61 1.44 21.88
N ILE A 211 -4.62 0.55 21.72
CA ILE A 211 -4.41 -0.23 20.49
C ILE A 211 -4.91 -1.67 20.68
N LEU A 212 -4.74 -2.25 21.86
CA LEU A 212 -4.90 -3.69 22.09
C LEU A 212 -6.13 -4.08 22.91
N ASP A 213 -6.71 -3.16 23.69
CA ASP A 213 -7.85 -3.50 24.54
C ASP A 213 -9.04 -3.92 23.65
N PRO A 214 -9.68 -5.08 23.94
CA PRO A 214 -10.84 -5.57 23.21
C PRO A 214 -11.99 -4.58 23.24
N ARG A 215 -12.77 -4.52 22.15
CA ARG A 215 -13.83 -3.50 22.00
C ARG A 215 -15.10 -4.13 21.46
N GLU A 216 -16.23 -3.60 21.94
CA GLU A 216 -17.54 -3.97 21.41
C GLU A 216 -17.65 -3.54 19.94
N GLY A 217 -17.82 -4.50 19.03
CA GLY A 217 -17.93 -4.25 17.60
C GLY A 217 -16.66 -4.53 16.78
N ASP A 218 -15.54 -4.90 17.42
CA ASP A 218 -14.42 -5.51 16.72
C ASP A 218 -14.84 -6.93 16.26
N ILE A 219 -15.23 -7.05 14.99
CA ILE A 219 -15.42 -8.35 14.36
C ILE A 219 -14.02 -8.94 14.17
N LEU A 220 -13.71 -10.01 14.92
CA LEU A 220 -12.53 -10.85 14.70
C LEU A 220 -12.52 -11.45 13.28
#